data_AF-A7RJD2-F1
#
_entry.id   AF-A7RJD2-F1
#
_cell.length_a   1.000
_cell.length_b   1.000
_cell.length_c   1.000
_cell.angle_alpha   90.00
_cell.angle_beta   90.00
_cell.angle_gamma   90.00
#
_symmetry.space_group_name_H-M   'P 1'
#
loop_
_entity.id
_entity.type
_entity.pdbx_description
1 polymer ?
#
loop_
_entity_poly.entity_id
_entity_poly.type
_entity_poly.pdbx_seq_one_letter_code
_entity_poly.pdbx_strand_id
1 'polypeptide(L)'
;MLLVANLAFADFLNGLYSLSITAVRQQRTFQEMLKFTSTSCSYLGFPWMFATELSVNTLFVLAVERFLSIVYSTKPRYRLMLRSCVVVIAVIWIYSLLLAVLPLVGVADYSITLFCVPIYPVKSIPAQFWFSFYVTGTVAITYLVTIPLYVKLYRAVK
;
A
#
# COMPACT_ATOMS: atom_id res chain seq x y z
N MET A 1 4.93 -17.20 -8.06
CA MET A 1 4.72 -16.23 -9.16
C MET A 1 3.49 -15.35 -8.97
N LEU A 2 2.35 -15.88 -8.49
CA LEU A 2 1.14 -15.06 -8.22
C LEU A 2 1.40 -13.80 -7.38
N LEU A 3 2.18 -13.91 -6.30
CA LEU A 3 2.54 -12.76 -5.46
C LEU A 3 3.30 -11.68 -6.21
N VAL A 4 4.20 -12.06 -7.12
CA VAL A 4 4.98 -11.10 -7.94
C VAL A 4 4.08 -10.40 -8.96
N ALA A 5 3.14 -11.13 -9.57
CA ALA A 5 2.15 -10.54 -10.48
C ALA A 5 1.22 -9.57 -9.73
N ASN A 6 0.78 -9.93 -8.53
CA ASN A 6 -0.03 -9.05 -7.67
C ASN A 6 0.72 -7.78 -7.30
N LEU A 7 2.01 -7.90 -6.96
CA LEU A 7 2.89 -6.77 -6.68
C LEU A 7 3.05 -5.87 -7.91
N ALA A 8 3.31 -6.44 -9.09
CA ALA A 8 3.44 -5.69 -10.33
C ALA A 8 2.16 -4.92 -10.69
N PHE A 9 0.98 -5.49 -10.44
CA PHE A 9 -0.29 -4.79 -10.60
C PHE A 9 -0.41 -3.59 -9.65
N ALA A 10 -0.05 -3.76 -8.37
CA ALA A 10 -0.05 -2.68 -7.40
C ALA A 10 0.91 -1.55 -7.80
N ASP A 11 2.13 -1.90 -8.22
CA ASP A 11 3.15 -0.92 -8.63
C ASP A 11 2.76 -0.20 -9.92
N PHE A 12 2.07 -0.87 -10.84
CA PHE A 12 1.51 -0.23 -12.04
C PHE A 12 0.47 0.84 -11.69
N LEU A 13 -0.44 0.57 -10.75
CA LEU A 13 -1.42 1.55 -10.28
C LEU A 13 -0.75 2.75 -9.61
N ASN A 14 0.28 2.52 -8.78
CA ASN A 14 1.08 3.59 -8.17
C ASN A 14 1.81 4.44 -9.21
N GLY A 15 2.32 3.80 -10.27
CA GLY A 15 2.91 4.49 -11.42
C GLY A 15 1.90 5.37 -12.15
N LEU A 16 0.69 4.87 -12.41
CA LEU A 16 -0.39 5.62 -13.05
C LEU A 16 -0.83 6.84 -12.21
N TYR A 17 -0.95 6.66 -10.89
CA TYR A 17 -1.18 7.76 -9.97
C TYR A 17 -0.05 8.81 -10.05
N SER A 18 1.22 8.37 -9.99
CA SER A 18 2.37 9.29 -9.99
C SER A 18 2.46 10.09 -11.29
N LEU A 19 2.19 9.44 -12.43
CA LEU A 19 2.16 10.09 -13.74
C LEU A 19 1.02 11.12 -13.81
N SER A 20 -0.19 10.74 -13.40
CA SER A 20 -1.37 11.60 -13.46
C SER A 20 -1.26 12.83 -12.55
N ILE A 21 -0.86 12.66 -11.29
CA ILE A 21 -0.73 13.79 -10.35
C ILE A 21 0.38 14.76 -10.79
N THR A 22 1.47 14.24 -11.34
CA THR A 22 2.58 15.08 -11.85
C THR A 22 2.15 15.86 -13.09
N ALA A 23 1.46 15.20 -14.04
CA ALA A 23 0.94 15.86 -15.24
C ALA A 23 -0.05 16.98 -14.91
N VAL A 24 -0.98 16.73 -13.98
CA VAL A 24 -1.95 17.75 -13.52
C VAL A 24 -1.21 18.91 -12.85
N ARG A 25 -0.26 18.63 -11.96
CA ARG A 25 0.52 19.68 -11.27
C ARG A 25 1.33 20.55 -12.20
N GLN A 26 1.86 19.99 -13.28
CA GLN A 26 2.67 20.75 -14.24
C GLN A 26 1.83 21.74 -15.07
N GLN A 27 0.55 21.45 -15.28
CA GLN A 27 -0.34 22.26 -16.12
C GLN A 27 -1.18 23.27 -15.34
N ARG A 28 -1.29 23.12 -14.01
CA ARG A 28 -2.23 23.87 -13.18
C ARG A 28 -1.52 24.83 -12.22
N THR A 29 -2.08 26.03 -12.09
CA THR A 29 -1.70 26.97 -11.03
C THR A 29 -2.16 26.47 -9.66
N PHE A 30 -1.63 27.06 -8.58
CA PHE A 30 -2.00 26.68 -7.21
C PHE A 30 -3.51 26.80 -6.94
N GLN A 31 -4.15 27.86 -7.45
CA GLN A 31 -5.60 28.09 -7.27
C GLN A 31 -6.44 27.04 -8.01
N GLU A 32 -5.99 26.60 -9.19
CA GLU A 32 -6.67 25.53 -9.93
C GLU A 32 -6.48 24.17 -9.27
N MET A 33 -5.31 23.92 -8.66
CA MET A 33 -5.06 22.71 -7.89
C MET A 33 -6.00 22.60 -6.69
N LEU A 34 -6.29 23.70 -5.98
CA LEU A 34 -7.27 23.69 -4.90
C LEU A 34 -8.67 23.27 -5.37
N LYS A 35 -9.10 23.72 -6.55
CA LYS A 35 -10.38 23.31 -7.17
C LYS A 35 -10.36 21.85 -7.66
N PHE A 36 -9.21 21.39 -8.15
CA PHE A 36 -9.04 19.99 -8.55
C PHE A 36 -9.14 19.06 -7.34
N THR A 37 -8.51 19.45 -6.23
CA THR A 37 -8.52 18.69 -4.98
C THR A 37 -9.93 18.50 -4.42
N SER A 38 -10.84 19.47 -4.56
CA SER A 38 -12.21 19.31 -4.06
C SER A 38 -13.12 18.45 -4.96
N THR A 39 -12.75 18.22 -6.22
CA THR A 39 -13.65 17.59 -7.21
C THR A 39 -13.16 16.22 -7.67
N SER A 40 -11.84 16.07 -7.84
CA SER A 40 -11.24 14.95 -8.57
C SER A 40 -10.29 14.11 -7.70
N CYS A 41 -9.88 14.59 -6.53
CA CYS A 41 -8.90 13.87 -5.70
C CYS A 41 -9.36 12.50 -5.25
N SER A 42 -10.65 12.29 -4.98
CA SER A 42 -11.15 10.98 -4.54
C SER A 42 -10.93 9.88 -5.58
N TYR A 43 -11.03 10.22 -6.87
CA TYR A 43 -10.80 9.28 -7.97
C TYR A 43 -9.32 8.93 -8.17
N LEU A 44 -8.40 9.81 -7.77
CA LEU A 44 -6.95 9.57 -7.84
C LEU A 44 -6.39 8.96 -6.56
N GLY A 45 -6.86 9.44 -5.41
CA GLY A 45 -6.42 9.03 -4.08
C GLY A 45 -6.88 7.63 -3.71
N PHE A 46 -8.09 7.23 -4.12
CA PHE A 46 -8.60 5.88 -3.86
C PHE A 46 -7.72 4.78 -4.48
N PRO A 47 -7.42 4.79 -5.80
CA PRO A 47 -6.55 3.80 -6.41
C PRO A 47 -5.14 3.81 -5.81
N TRP A 48 -4.60 4.99 -5.49
CA TRP A 48 -3.27 5.10 -4.89
C TRP A 48 -3.19 4.49 -3.49
N MET A 49 -4.16 4.79 -2.63
CA MET A 49 -4.22 4.24 -1.28
C MET A 49 -4.36 2.71 -1.31
N PHE A 50 -5.27 2.21 -2.15
CA PHE A 50 -5.45 0.78 -2.39
C PHE A 50 -4.16 0.12 -2.87
N ALA A 51 -3.52 0.71 -3.90
CA ALA A 51 -2.31 0.17 -4.51
C ALA A 51 -1.10 0.17 -3.57
N THR A 52 -0.93 1.22 -2.76
CA THR A 52 0.17 1.32 -1.79
C THR A 52 0.05 0.25 -0.71
N GLU A 53 -1.13 0.10 -0.10
CA GLU A 53 -1.38 -0.95 0.90
C GLU A 53 -1.26 -2.36 0.29
N LEU A 54 -1.77 -2.55 -0.94
CA LEU A 54 -1.64 -3.83 -1.65
C LEU A 54 -0.16 -4.18 -1.90
N SER A 55 0.66 -3.22 -2.33
CA SER A 55 2.08 -3.42 -2.62
C SER A 55 2.86 -3.78 -1.35
N VAL A 56 2.72 -2.99 -0.28
CA VAL A 56 3.45 -3.19 0.98
C VAL A 56 3.13 -4.55 1.62
N ASN A 57 1.85 -4.91 1.70
CA ASN A 57 1.44 -6.20 2.27
C ASN A 57 1.86 -7.39 1.39
N THR A 58 1.80 -7.25 0.06
CA THR A 58 2.27 -8.29 -0.87
C THR A 58 3.78 -8.49 -0.77
N LEU A 59 4.54 -7.40 -0.66
CA LEU A 59 5.99 -7.43 -0.48
C LEU A 59 6.39 -8.17 0.79
N PHE A 60 5.69 -7.91 1.90
CA PHE A 60 5.91 -8.61 3.16
C PHE A 60 5.68 -10.12 3.03
N VAL A 61 4.55 -10.54 2.45
CA VAL A 61 4.25 -11.96 2.25
C VAL A 61 5.28 -12.61 1.32
N LEU A 62 5.71 -11.92 0.27
CA LEU A 62 6.76 -12.38 -0.63
C LEU A 62 8.11 -12.56 0.11
N ALA A 63 8.47 -11.64 0.99
CA ALA A 63 9.68 -11.76 1.80
C ALA A 63 9.62 -12.98 2.73
N VAL A 64 8.49 -13.19 3.41
CA VAL A 64 8.26 -14.36 4.27
C VAL A 64 8.30 -15.66 3.48
N GLU A 65 7.62 -15.73 2.33
CA GLU A 65 7.62 -16.90 1.45
C GLU A 65 9.04 -17.27 1.02
N ARG A 66 9.81 -16.30 0.55
CA ARG A 66 11.22 -16.51 0.14
C ARG A 66 12.09 -16.96 1.31
N PHE A 67 11.94 -16.32 2.48
CA PHE A 67 12.69 -16.68 3.67
C PHE A 67 12.42 -18.12 4.10
N LEU A 68 11.14 -18.51 4.18
CA LEU A 68 10.75 -19.87 4.55
C LEU A 68 11.22 -20.90 3.52
N SER A 69 11.06 -20.60 2.23
CA SER A 69 11.48 -21.49 1.14
C SER A 69 12.99 -21.73 1.10
N ILE A 70 13.82 -20.72 1.41
CA ILE A 70 15.28 -20.81 1.36
C ILE A 70 15.84 -21.43 2.65
N VAL A 71 15.46 -20.91 3.83
CA VAL A 71 16.04 -21.34 5.12
C VAL A 71 15.53 -22.72 5.53
N TYR A 72 14.26 -23.04 5.27
CA TYR A 72 13.65 -24.32 5.63
C TYR A 72 13.47 -25.24 4.42
N SER A 73 14.39 -25.18 3.45
CA SER A 73 14.33 -25.93 2.19
C SER A 73 14.21 -27.45 2.36
N THR A 74 14.71 -28.00 3.48
CA THR A 74 14.65 -29.43 3.83
C THR A 74 13.27 -29.90 4.30
N LYS A 75 12.31 -29.00 4.57
CA LYS A 75 10.95 -29.36 5.00
C LYS A 75 9.92 -28.87 3.96
N PRO A 76 9.46 -29.73 3.02
CA PRO A 76 8.51 -29.33 1.96
C PRO A 76 7.16 -28.80 2.47
N ARG A 77 6.85 -28.97 3.76
CA ARG A 77 5.61 -28.48 4.41
C ARG A 77 5.53 -26.96 4.58
N TYR A 78 6.65 -26.22 4.48
CA TYR A 78 6.65 -24.75 4.65
C TYR A 78 6.49 -23.98 3.34
N ARG A 79 6.40 -24.67 2.19
CA ARG A 79 6.04 -24.02 0.93
C ARG A 79 4.57 -23.63 0.98
N LEU A 80 4.30 -22.34 0.78
CA LEU A 80 2.93 -21.86 0.64
C LEU A 80 2.30 -22.57 -0.57
N MET A 81 1.31 -23.43 -0.29
CA MET A 81 0.53 -24.06 -1.35
C MET A 81 -0.21 -23.00 -2.15
N LEU A 82 -0.44 -23.28 -3.44
CA LEU A 82 -1.15 -22.37 -4.35
C LEU A 82 -2.50 -21.90 -3.76
N ARG A 83 -3.24 -22.81 -3.11
CA ARG A 83 -4.50 -22.50 -2.44
C ARG A 83 -4.33 -21.47 -1.32
N SER A 84 -3.31 -21.64 -0.47
CA SER A 84 -3.00 -20.70 0.61
C SER A 84 -2.58 -19.33 0.06
N CYS A 85 -1.79 -19.29 -1.01
CA CYS A 85 -1.41 -18.03 -1.67
C CYS A 85 -2.64 -17.25 -2.17
N VAL A 86 -3.60 -17.92 -2.81
CA VAL A 86 -4.82 -17.27 -3.32
C VAL A 86 -5.64 -16.69 -2.17
N VAL A 87 -5.81 -17.45 -1.07
CA VAL A 87 -6.53 -16.97 0.12
C VAL A 87 -5.83 -15.75 0.73
N VAL A 88 -4.50 -15.79 0.87
CA VAL A 88 -3.72 -14.66 1.41
C VAL A 88 -3.87 -13.42 0.53
N ILE A 89 -3.75 -13.56 -0.80
CA ILE A 89 -3.95 -12.43 -1.73
C ILE A 89 -5.36 -11.87 -1.58
N ALA A 90 -6.40 -12.71 -1.51
CA ALA A 90 -7.77 -12.24 -1.33
C ALA A 90 -7.96 -11.45 -0.02
N VAL A 91 -7.36 -11.91 1.08
CA VAL A 91 -7.39 -11.19 2.36
C VAL A 91 -6.70 -9.82 2.25
N ILE A 92 -5.54 -9.76 1.60
CA ILE A 92 -4.83 -8.49 1.39
C ILE A 92 -5.68 -7.53 0.56
N TRP A 93 -6.30 -8.01 -0.52
CA TRP A 93 -7.18 -7.19 -1.35
C TRP A 93 -8.36 -6.61 -0.57
N ILE A 94 -9.05 -7.44 0.21
CA ILE A 94 -10.19 -7.00 1.04
C ILE A 94 -9.71 -5.96 2.06
N TYR A 95 -8.60 -6.22 2.75
CA TYR A 95 -8.02 -5.30 3.72
C TYR A 95 -7.66 -3.95 3.08
N SER A 96 -6.94 -3.96 1.95
CA SER A 96 -6.56 -2.74 1.22
C SER A 96 -7.76 -1.98 0.70
N LEU A 97 -8.81 -2.67 0.22
CA LEU A 97 -10.05 -2.03 -0.23
C LEU A 97 -10.77 -1.37 0.93
N LEU A 98 -10.90 -2.05 2.07
CA LEU A 98 -11.54 -1.49 3.27
C LEU A 98 -10.82 -0.20 3.68
N LEU A 99 -9.48 -0.21 3.76
CA LEU A 99 -8.71 0.99 4.09
C LEU A 99 -8.87 2.13 3.07
N ALA A 100 -8.93 1.81 1.77
CA ALA A 100 -9.11 2.81 0.73
C ALA A 100 -10.54 3.39 0.69
N VAL A 101 -11.56 2.64 1.13
CA VAL A 101 -12.94 3.15 1.20
C VAL A 101 -13.15 4.08 2.40
N LEU A 102 -12.40 3.91 3.51
CA LEU A 102 -12.58 4.71 4.72
C LEU A 102 -12.52 6.24 4.51
N PRO A 103 -11.56 6.79 3.71
CA PRO A 103 -11.58 8.21 3.36
C PRO A 103 -12.77 8.66 2.49
N LEU A 104 -13.43 7.74 1.77
CA LEU A 104 -14.62 8.08 0.98
C LEU A 104 -15.88 8.20 1.84
N VAL A 105 -15.95 7.45 2.94
CA VAL A 105 -17.07 7.50 3.90
C VAL A 105 -16.89 8.54 5.01
N GLY A 106 -15.87 9.40 4.91
CA GLY A 106 -15.67 10.54 5.81
C GLY A 106 -14.83 10.26 7.06
N VAL A 107 -14.19 9.10 7.18
CA VAL A 107 -13.24 8.83 8.29
C VAL A 107 -11.92 9.60 8.10
N ALA A 108 -11.53 9.78 6.83
CA ALA A 108 -10.43 10.61 6.37
C ALA A 108 -10.86 11.40 5.13
N ASP A 109 -9.97 12.21 4.55
CA ASP A 109 -10.29 12.98 3.35
C ASP A 109 -9.10 12.98 2.38
N TYR A 110 -9.37 12.64 1.11
CA TYR A 110 -8.39 12.72 0.04
C TYR A 110 -8.11 14.17 -0.37
N SER A 111 -9.04 15.08 -0.10
CA SER A 111 -9.02 16.48 -0.52
C SER A 111 -8.22 17.39 0.41
N ILE A 112 -7.63 16.83 1.47
CA ILE A 112 -6.90 17.63 2.46
C ILE A 112 -5.49 18.02 1.99
N THR A 113 -4.90 17.23 1.09
CA THR A 113 -3.58 17.48 0.52
C THR A 113 -3.68 17.74 -0.98
N LEU A 114 -2.77 18.56 -1.50
CA LEU A 114 -2.65 18.79 -2.93
C LEU A 114 -2.21 17.54 -3.72
N PHE A 115 -1.77 16.48 -3.03
CA PHE A 115 -1.36 15.22 -3.62
C PHE A 115 -2.48 14.17 -3.62
N CYS A 116 -3.69 14.47 -3.14
CA CYS A 116 -4.77 13.49 -3.05
C CYS A 116 -4.46 12.30 -2.11
N VAL A 117 -3.65 12.55 -1.08
CA VAL A 117 -3.24 11.54 -0.10
C VAL A 117 -3.97 11.78 1.23
N PRO A 118 -4.62 10.76 1.83
CA PRO A 118 -5.40 10.89 3.06
C PRO A 118 -4.53 10.72 4.31
N ILE A 119 -3.26 11.15 4.23
CA ILE A 119 -2.27 11.05 5.32
C ILE A 119 -1.92 12.47 5.76
N TYR A 120 -2.77 13.04 6.60
CA TYR A 120 -2.53 14.34 7.19
C TYR A 120 -3.13 14.36 8.60
N PRO A 121 -2.28 14.35 9.66
CA PRO A 121 -2.77 14.25 11.03
C PRO A 121 -3.38 15.58 11.48
N VAL A 122 -4.68 15.74 11.27
CA VAL A 122 -5.44 16.90 11.76
C VAL A 122 -5.78 16.69 13.23
N LYS A 123 -5.17 17.50 14.12
CA LYS A 123 -5.44 17.41 15.57
C LYS A 123 -6.90 17.74 15.94
N SER A 124 -7.59 18.55 15.15
CA SER A 124 -8.97 18.95 15.43
C SER A 124 -10.00 17.87 15.09
N ILE A 125 -9.65 16.85 14.29
CA ILE A 125 -10.55 15.76 13.91
C ILE A 125 -9.91 14.43 14.32
N PRO A 126 -10.31 13.84 15.46
CA PRO A 126 -9.62 12.68 16.02
C PRO A 126 -9.64 11.46 15.09
N ALA A 127 -10.70 11.26 14.30
CA ALA A 127 -10.80 10.17 13.34
C ALA A 127 -9.69 10.21 12.27
N GLN A 128 -9.43 11.38 11.69
CA GLN A 128 -8.39 11.56 10.66
C GLN A 128 -6.97 11.36 11.22
N PHE A 129 -6.76 11.83 12.46
CA PHE A 129 -5.51 11.63 13.17
C PHE A 129 -5.22 10.15 13.39
N TRP A 130 -6.17 9.40 13.96
CA TRP A 130 -6.02 7.97 14.21
C TRP A 130 -5.86 7.17 12.91
N PHE A 131 -6.61 7.52 11.87
CA PHE A 131 -6.47 6.89 10.54
C PHE A 131 -5.06 7.09 9.97
N SER A 132 -4.56 8.34 9.95
CA SER A 132 -3.23 8.66 9.42
C SER A 132 -2.13 7.95 10.22
N PHE A 133 -2.26 7.91 11.54
CA PHE A 133 -1.32 7.21 12.41
C PHE A 133 -1.35 5.69 12.19
N TYR A 134 -2.54 5.11 12.06
CA TYR A 134 -2.74 3.68 11.81
C TYR A 134 -2.07 3.27 10.49
N VAL A 135 -2.42 3.92 9.37
CA VAL A 135 -1.88 3.62 8.03
C VAL A 135 -0.35 3.78 7.99
N THR A 136 0.16 4.88 8.54
CA THR A 136 1.62 5.10 8.56
C THR A 136 2.31 4.07 9.45
N GLY A 137 1.70 3.72 10.57
CA GLY A 137 2.18 2.73 11.52
C GLY A 137 2.26 1.33 10.92
N THR A 138 1.22 0.88 10.21
CA THR A 138 1.20 -0.44 9.55
C THR A 138 2.30 -0.55 8.49
N VAL A 139 2.48 0.49 7.67
CA VAL A 139 3.54 0.53 6.66
C VAL A 139 4.93 0.51 7.31
N ALA A 140 5.15 1.33 8.33
CA ALA A 140 6.42 1.39 9.05
C ALA A 140 6.78 0.04 9.69
N ILE A 141 5.83 -0.58 10.40
CA ILE A 141 6.00 -1.90 11.03
C ILE A 141 6.33 -2.95 9.96
N THR A 142 5.60 -2.93 8.85
CA THR A 142 5.82 -3.90 7.76
C THR A 142 7.24 -3.80 7.20
N TYR A 143 7.75 -2.59 6.98
CA TYR A 143 9.14 -2.40 6.55
C TYR A 143 10.16 -2.79 7.62
N LEU A 144 9.91 -2.45 8.89
CA LEU A 144 10.78 -2.82 10.01
C LEU A 144 10.92 -4.33 10.19
N VAL A 145 9.90 -5.12 9.86
CA VAL A 145 9.98 -6.59 9.88
C VAL A 145 10.62 -7.12 8.59
N THR A 146 10.29 -6.54 7.45
CA THR A 146 10.74 -7.01 6.13
C THR A 146 12.26 -6.84 5.94
N ILE A 147 12.83 -5.72 6.38
CA ILE A 147 14.26 -5.42 6.19
C ILE A 147 15.17 -6.45 6.90
N PRO A 148 15.02 -6.73 8.22
CA PRO A 148 15.83 -7.76 8.90
C PRO A 148 15.64 -9.16 8.29
N LEU A 149 14.44 -9.48 7.82
CA LEU A 149 14.14 -10.75 7.17
C LEU A 149 14.96 -10.89 5.87
N TYR A 150 15.04 -9.83 5.06
CA TYR A 150 15.89 -9.79 3.87
C TYR A 150 17.38 -9.86 4.20
N VAL A 151 17.85 -9.20 5.26
CA VAL A 151 19.25 -9.29 5.70
C VAL A 151 19.60 -10.74 6.09
N LYS A 152 18.72 -11.41 6.85
CA LYS A 152 18.90 -12.83 7.21
C LYS A 152 18.88 -13.73 5.97
N LEU A 153 17.97 -13.47 5.04
CA LEU A 153 17.89 -14.19 3.77
C LEU A 153 19.20 -14.09 2.98
N TYR A 154 19.72 -12.87 2.82
CA TYR A 154 20.96 -12.64 2.08
C TYR A 154 22.17 -13.33 2.74
N ARG A 155 22.22 -13.34 4.08
CA ARG A 155 23.25 -14.07 4.83
C ARG A 155 23.15 -15.59 4.72
N ALA A 156 21.94 -16.15 4.55
CA ALA A 156 21.74 -17.59 4.44
C ALA A 156 22.09 -18.15 3.04
N VAL A 157 22.09 -17.28 2.03
CA VAL A 157 22.43 -17.64 0.64
C VAL A 157 23.94 -17.56 0.36
N LYS A 158 24.68 -16.80 1.18
CA LYS A 158 26.14 -16.70 1.10
C LYS A 158 26.81 -17.83 1.89
#